data_AF-A0A6I1ZCB2-F1
#
_entry.id   AF-A0A6I1ZCB2-F1
#
_cell.length_a   1.000
_cell.length_b   1.000
_cell.length_c   1.000
_cell.angle_alpha   90.00
_cell.angle_beta   90.00
_cell.angle_gamma   90.00
#
_symmetry.space_group_name_H-M   'P 1'
#
loop_
_entity.id
_entity.type
_entity.pdbx_description
1 polymer ?
#
loop_
_entity_poly.entity_id
_entity_poly.type
_entity_poly.pdbx_seq_one_letter_code
_entity_poly.pdbx_strand_id
1 'polypeptide(L)'
;MNRSLKTNIRDALPIILICGTVWGCVEAGLGLLPKYPFSSVPPTLISLMVLALARTYLPKPGSSTATGAIAMLYRAMTAHGWPCHIWAVLLIGVSFDVVATLLAKKNERLAWRIVSGPATAYLAYALFGFTMTYIMLYIPPMKHCAHWWVIGGLPKILNYIGKSGSLAAVGSTVFVPLGYWLGSLVPSIKLRQRWAMMGAGFILAALWILGFVIFP
;
A
#
# COMPACT_ATOMS: atom_id res chain seq x y z
N MET A 1 -17.10 20.32 -1.94
CA MET A 1 -16.53 21.21 -2.98
C MET A 1 -16.31 20.36 -4.22
N ASN A 2 -17.24 20.40 -5.18
CA ASN A 2 -17.38 19.41 -6.24
C ASN A 2 -16.44 19.73 -7.43
N ARG A 3 -15.13 19.61 -7.25
CA ARG A 3 -14.18 19.59 -8.37
C ARG A 3 -14.03 18.14 -8.85
N SER A 4 -14.94 17.72 -9.73
CA SER A 4 -14.67 16.64 -10.66
C SER A 4 -13.60 17.13 -11.65
N LEU A 5 -12.36 17.24 -11.18
CA LEU A 5 -11.20 17.35 -12.05
C LEU A 5 -11.20 16.10 -12.92
N LYS A 6 -11.51 16.26 -14.20
CA LYS A 6 -11.30 15.25 -15.24
C LYS A 6 -9.80 14.96 -15.25
N THR A 7 -9.36 14.05 -14.37
CA THR A 7 -7.97 13.61 -14.30
C THR A 7 -7.70 12.88 -15.59
N ASN A 8 -6.86 13.48 -16.43
CA ASN A 8 -6.44 12.90 -17.68
C ASN A 8 -5.54 11.69 -17.37
N ILE A 9 -5.55 10.66 -18.21
CA ILE A 9 -4.74 9.45 -17.99
C ILE A 9 -3.24 9.78 -17.85
N ARG A 10 -2.82 10.86 -18.53
CA ARG A 10 -1.46 11.41 -18.48
C ARG A 10 -1.06 11.91 -17.09
N ASP A 11 -2.00 12.37 -16.29
CA ASP A 11 -1.75 12.85 -14.92
C ASP A 11 -1.85 11.71 -13.90
N ALA A 12 -2.61 10.65 -14.21
CA ALA A 12 -2.80 9.50 -13.32
C ALA A 12 -1.54 8.62 -13.20
N LEU A 13 -0.87 8.36 -14.32
CA LEU A 13 0.33 7.51 -14.38
C LEU A 13 1.47 8.00 -13.46
N PRO A 14 1.91 9.26 -13.48
CA PRO A 14 2.99 9.71 -12.61
C PRO A 14 2.64 9.61 -11.12
N ILE A 15 1.38 9.87 -10.74
CA ILE A 15 0.94 9.70 -9.34
C ILE A 15 1.08 8.25 -8.91
N ILE A 16 0.59 7.31 -9.74
CA ILE A 16 0.69 5.88 -9.48
C ILE A 16 2.15 5.45 -9.34
N LEU A 17 3.02 5.87 -10.27
CA LEU A 17 4.43 5.52 -10.28
C LEU A 17 5.17 6.07 -9.06
N ILE A 18 4.98 7.35 -8.74
CA ILE A 18 5.67 8.00 -7.61
C ILE A 18 5.20 7.41 -6.29
N CYS A 19 3.89 7.35 -6.04
CA CYS A 19 3.36 6.83 -4.79
C CYS A 19 3.71 5.34 -4.61
N GLY A 20 3.65 4.56 -5.70
CA GLY A 20 4.02 3.15 -5.68
C GLY A 20 5.50 2.95 -5.41
N THR A 21 6.36 3.76 -6.02
CA THR A 21 7.81 3.72 -5.76
C THR A 21 8.14 4.13 -4.33
N VAL A 22 7.54 5.22 -3.82
CA VAL A 22 7.73 5.67 -2.42
C VAL A 22 7.32 4.58 -1.43
N TRP A 23 6.16 3.95 -1.63
CA TRP A 23 5.77 2.81 -0.82
C TRP A 23 6.76 1.64 -0.97
N GLY A 24 7.15 1.28 -2.20
CA GLY A 24 8.17 0.26 -2.46
C GLY A 24 9.48 0.50 -1.71
N CYS A 25 9.99 1.73 -1.69
CA CYS A 25 11.18 2.12 -0.94
C CYS A 25 11.01 1.93 0.57
N VAL A 26 9.83 2.27 1.10
CA VAL A 26 9.52 2.05 2.53
C VAL A 26 9.52 0.56 2.86
N GLU A 27 8.91 -0.28 2.02
CA GLU A 27 8.93 -1.74 2.19
C GLU A 27 10.36 -2.29 2.11
N ALA A 28 11.16 -1.76 1.17
CA ALA A 28 12.57 -2.12 1.01
C ALA A 28 13.37 -1.81 2.27
N GLY A 29 13.30 -0.55 2.73
CA GLY A 29 14.02 -0.08 3.91
C GLY A 29 13.58 -0.76 5.21
N LEU A 30 12.27 -0.89 5.45
CA LEU A 30 11.76 -1.60 6.63
C LEU A 30 12.11 -3.09 6.61
N GLY A 31 12.28 -3.67 5.42
CA GLY A 31 12.76 -5.03 5.23
C GLY A 31 14.18 -5.30 5.72
N LEU A 32 15.02 -4.25 5.88
CA LEU A 32 16.37 -4.38 6.43
C LEU A 32 16.40 -4.40 7.95
N LEU A 33 15.32 -3.97 8.61
CA LEU A 33 15.28 -3.96 10.06
C LEU A 33 15.24 -5.39 10.61
N PRO A 34 15.87 -5.64 11.78
CA PRO A 34 15.77 -6.94 12.46
C PRO A 34 14.32 -7.33 12.67
N LYS A 35 14.02 -8.64 12.66
CA LYS A 35 12.66 -9.12 12.91
C LYS A 35 12.22 -8.75 14.33
N TYR A 36 11.17 -7.94 14.45
CA TYR A 36 10.52 -7.59 15.71
C TYR A 36 9.04 -8.06 15.72
N PRO A 37 8.42 -8.21 16.90
CA PRO A 37 7.00 -8.55 16.99
C PRO A 37 6.14 -7.56 16.20
N PHE A 38 5.17 -8.07 15.43
CA PHE A 38 4.26 -7.25 14.62
C PHE A 38 4.95 -6.43 13.52
N SER A 39 6.03 -6.95 12.93
CA SER A 39 6.78 -6.29 11.85
C SER A 39 5.96 -5.95 10.60
N SER A 40 4.79 -6.56 10.40
CA SER A 40 3.87 -6.21 9.32
C SER A 40 3.05 -4.94 9.57
N VAL A 41 2.98 -4.46 10.82
CA VAL A 41 2.15 -3.30 11.18
C VAL A 41 2.71 -1.99 10.63
N PRO A 42 3.98 -1.60 10.88
CA PRO A 42 4.51 -0.34 10.34
C PRO A 42 4.44 -0.20 8.81
N PRO A 43 4.83 -1.20 7.99
CA PRO A 43 4.68 -1.10 6.54
C PRO A 43 3.20 -0.98 6.11
N THR A 44 2.28 -1.66 6.80
CA THR A 44 0.84 -1.48 6.56
C THR A 44 0.40 -0.04 6.85
N LEU A 45 0.82 0.56 7.97
CA LEU A 45 0.38 1.91 8.32
C LEU A 45 0.87 2.96 7.33
N ILE A 46 2.15 2.87 6.93
CA ILE A 46 2.74 3.81 5.97
C ILE A 46 2.12 3.61 4.58
N SER A 47 1.89 2.37 4.15
CA SER A 47 1.24 2.11 2.87
C SER A 47 -0.18 2.65 2.79
N LEU A 48 -1.00 2.47 3.85
CA LEU A 48 -2.35 3.03 3.91
C LEU A 48 -2.33 4.57 3.89
N MET A 49 -1.35 5.20 4.52
CA MET A 49 -1.14 6.65 4.44
C MET A 49 -0.80 7.09 3.02
N VAL A 50 0.14 6.40 2.35
CA VAL A 50 0.53 6.70 0.95
C VAL A 50 -0.63 6.49 -0.01
N LEU A 51 -1.41 5.42 0.16
CA LEU A 51 -2.60 5.15 -0.66
C LEU A 51 -3.70 6.19 -0.44
N ALA A 52 -3.92 6.62 0.81
CA ALA A 52 -4.85 7.71 1.11
C ALA A 52 -4.42 9.04 0.47
N LEU A 53 -3.12 9.34 0.52
CA LEU A 53 -2.54 10.48 -0.19
C LEU A 53 -2.70 10.34 -1.71
N ALA A 54 -2.41 9.18 -2.30
CA ALA A 54 -2.60 8.97 -3.73
C ALA A 54 -4.08 9.17 -4.15
N ARG A 55 -5.02 8.76 -3.28
CA ARG A 55 -6.46 8.86 -3.53
C ARG A 55 -6.99 10.29 -3.50
N THR A 56 -6.31 11.25 -2.86
CA THR A 56 -6.70 12.68 -2.96
C THR A 56 -6.52 13.21 -4.37
N TYR A 57 -5.52 12.73 -5.10
CA TYR A 57 -5.24 13.17 -6.47
C TYR A 57 -5.90 12.30 -7.52
N LEU A 58 -6.02 10.98 -7.26
CA LEU A 58 -6.58 10.02 -8.20
C LEU A 58 -7.72 9.19 -7.56
N PRO A 59 -8.90 9.80 -7.35
CA PRO A 59 -10.06 9.17 -6.71
C PRO A 59 -10.84 8.25 -7.69
N LYS A 60 -10.14 7.38 -8.42
CA LYS A 60 -10.73 6.45 -9.40
C LYS A 60 -10.55 5.00 -8.94
N PRO A 61 -11.58 4.14 -9.06
CA PRO A 61 -11.42 2.70 -8.82
C PRO A 61 -10.23 2.12 -9.59
N GLY A 62 -9.53 1.18 -8.97
CA GLY A 62 -8.30 0.57 -9.46
C GLY A 62 -7.02 1.36 -9.19
N SER A 63 -7.09 2.66 -8.84
CA SER A 63 -5.88 3.48 -8.69
C SER A 63 -4.98 3.00 -7.55
N SER A 64 -5.57 2.62 -6.41
CA SER A 64 -4.81 2.16 -5.25
C SER A 64 -4.22 0.76 -5.47
N THR A 65 -4.91 -0.10 -6.22
CA THR A 65 -4.39 -1.39 -6.67
C THR A 65 -3.21 -1.22 -7.62
N ALA A 66 -3.32 -0.31 -8.60
CA ALA A 66 -2.21 -0.01 -9.51
C ALA A 66 -0.99 0.54 -8.75
N THR A 67 -1.19 1.44 -7.79
CA THR A 67 -0.12 1.92 -6.90
C THR A 67 0.52 0.77 -6.12
N GLY A 68 -0.28 -0.14 -5.56
CA GLY A 68 0.22 -1.35 -4.89
C GLY A 68 0.98 -2.30 -5.82
N ALA A 69 0.55 -2.43 -7.08
CA ALA A 69 1.26 -3.25 -8.07
C ALA A 69 2.64 -2.67 -8.42
N ILE A 70 2.78 -1.34 -8.49
CA ILE A 70 4.09 -0.69 -8.66
C ILE A 70 4.97 -0.88 -7.42
N ALA A 71 4.42 -0.74 -6.21
CA ALA A 71 5.16 -1.00 -4.97
C ALA A 71 5.64 -2.46 -4.88
N MET A 72 4.77 -3.40 -5.25
CA MET A 72 5.06 -4.83 -5.37
C MET A 72 6.21 -5.06 -6.36
N LEU A 73 6.15 -4.44 -7.54
CA LEU A 73 7.17 -4.58 -8.58
C LEU A 73 8.53 -3.99 -8.13
N TYR A 74 8.51 -2.82 -7.48
CA TYR A 74 9.71 -2.24 -6.88
C TYR A 74 10.33 -3.20 -5.87
N ARG A 75 9.52 -3.72 -4.94
CA ARG A 75 9.97 -4.66 -3.90
C ARG A 75 10.50 -5.97 -4.49
N ALA A 76 9.90 -6.46 -5.57
CA ALA A 76 10.35 -7.67 -6.27
C ALA A 76 11.73 -7.48 -6.94
N MET A 77 12.04 -6.25 -7.35
CA MET A 77 13.30 -5.92 -8.04
C MET A 77 14.43 -5.44 -7.11
N THR A 78 14.10 -5.02 -5.89
CA THR A 78 15.04 -4.39 -4.95
C THR A 78 15.17 -5.18 -3.65
N ALA A 79 14.84 -6.46 -3.62
CA ALA A 79 15.04 -7.24 -2.40
C ALA A 79 15.04 -8.75 -2.61
N HIS A 80 15.88 -9.41 -1.80
CA HIS A 80 15.71 -10.75 -1.23
C HIS A 80 14.43 -10.92 -0.37
N GLY A 81 13.33 -10.26 -0.75
CA GLY A 81 12.05 -10.31 -0.04
C GLY A 81 11.39 -11.67 -0.19
N TRP A 82 10.93 -12.25 0.92
CA TRP A 82 10.15 -13.48 0.87
C TRP A 82 8.93 -13.23 -0.03
N PRO A 83 8.58 -14.15 -0.96
CA PRO A 83 7.47 -13.96 -1.89
C PRO A 83 6.15 -13.56 -1.21
N CYS A 84 5.94 -13.99 0.03
CA CYS A 84 4.78 -13.58 0.83
C CYS A 84 4.69 -12.06 1.09
N HIS A 85 5.80 -11.33 1.22
CA HIS A 85 5.77 -9.88 1.39
C HIS A 85 5.29 -9.17 0.11
N ILE A 86 5.74 -9.65 -1.06
CA ILE A 86 5.31 -9.14 -2.37
C ILE A 86 3.78 -9.29 -2.50
N TRP A 87 3.26 -10.45 -2.11
CA TRP A 87 1.82 -10.71 -2.09
C TRP A 87 1.05 -9.82 -1.09
N ALA A 88 1.60 -9.63 0.11
CA ALA A 88 1.00 -8.76 1.12
C ALA A 88 0.85 -7.31 0.62
N VAL A 89 1.88 -6.76 -0.02
CA VAL A 89 1.86 -5.41 -0.61
C VAL A 89 0.72 -5.26 -1.62
N LEU A 90 0.58 -6.23 -2.53
CA LEU A 90 -0.52 -6.21 -3.50
C LEU A 90 -1.90 -6.24 -2.81
N LEU A 91 -2.08 -7.13 -1.84
CA LEU A 91 -3.35 -7.28 -1.13
C LEU A 91 -3.74 -6.04 -0.32
N ILE A 92 -2.78 -5.29 0.23
CA ILE A 92 -3.07 -4.00 0.88
C ILE A 92 -3.65 -3.02 -0.17
N GLY A 93 -3.03 -2.93 -1.35
CA GLY A 93 -3.50 -2.06 -2.43
C GLY A 93 -4.90 -2.44 -2.94
N VAL A 94 -5.17 -3.73 -3.11
CA VAL A 94 -6.51 -4.26 -3.47
C VAL A 94 -7.53 -3.93 -2.38
N SER A 95 -7.20 -4.22 -1.12
CA SER A 95 -8.10 -4.00 0.01
C SER A 95 -8.47 -2.53 0.17
N PHE A 96 -7.48 -1.64 0.04
CA PHE A 96 -7.73 -0.20 0.11
C PHE A 96 -8.58 0.27 -1.05
N ASP A 97 -8.32 -0.21 -2.27
CA ASP A 97 -9.10 0.19 -3.45
C ASP A 97 -10.57 -0.23 -3.33
N VAL A 98 -10.83 -1.46 -2.88
CA VAL A 98 -12.19 -1.97 -2.62
C VAL A 98 -12.90 -1.09 -1.59
N VAL A 99 -12.28 -0.89 -0.41
CA VAL A 99 -12.89 -0.11 0.68
C VAL A 99 -13.09 1.34 0.27
N ALA A 100 -12.09 1.99 -0.32
CA ALA A 100 -12.17 3.39 -0.75
C ALA A 100 -13.20 3.59 -1.87
N THR A 101 -13.37 2.60 -2.76
CA THR A 101 -14.38 2.64 -3.83
C THR A 101 -15.79 2.46 -3.27
N LEU A 102 -15.99 1.50 -2.37
CA LEU A 102 -17.29 1.28 -1.71
C LEU A 102 -17.71 2.47 -0.84
N LEU A 103 -16.74 3.13 -0.19
CA LEU A 103 -16.97 4.29 0.65
C LEU A 103 -16.90 5.62 -0.11
N ALA A 104 -16.61 5.63 -1.42
CA ALA A 104 -16.28 6.83 -2.19
C ALA A 104 -17.31 7.96 -2.08
N LYS A 105 -18.62 7.64 -2.13
CA LYS A 105 -19.71 8.63 -1.99
C LYS A 105 -19.81 9.25 -0.59
N LYS A 106 -19.22 8.60 0.42
CA LYS A 106 -19.29 8.99 1.83
C LYS A 106 -17.94 9.52 2.35
N ASN A 107 -16.85 9.28 1.62
CA ASN A 107 -15.45 9.55 2.00
C ASN A 107 -15.07 11.04 2.08
N GLU A 108 -15.97 11.95 1.72
CA GLU A 108 -15.79 13.38 1.98
C GLU A 108 -15.85 13.73 3.47
N ARG A 109 -16.56 12.93 4.29
CA ARG A 109 -16.64 13.18 5.73
C ARG A 109 -15.49 12.46 6.45
N LEU A 110 -14.88 13.17 7.42
CA LEU A 110 -13.77 12.66 8.24
C LEU A 110 -14.08 11.29 8.88
N ALA A 111 -15.31 11.08 9.34
CA ALA A 111 -15.75 9.81 9.93
C ALA A 111 -15.51 8.60 8.99
N TRP A 112 -15.76 8.75 7.68
CA TRP A 112 -15.56 7.66 6.72
C TRP A 112 -14.09 7.42 6.40
N ARG A 113 -13.25 8.46 6.47
CA ARG A 113 -11.78 8.31 6.39
C ARG A 113 -11.25 7.51 7.58
N ILE A 114 -11.72 7.83 8.79
CA ILE A 114 -11.36 7.10 10.02
C ILE A 114 -11.78 5.63 9.95
N VAL A 115 -12.95 5.32 9.37
CA VAL A 115 -13.44 3.93 9.23
C VAL A 115 -12.74 3.17 8.10
N SER A 116 -12.36 3.86 7.02
CA SER A 116 -11.73 3.20 5.86
C SER A 116 -10.41 2.52 6.21
N GLY A 117 -9.58 3.12 7.08
CA GLY A 117 -8.32 2.53 7.53
C GLY A 117 -8.52 1.16 8.19
N PRO A 118 -9.27 1.06 9.31
CA PRO A 118 -9.56 -0.19 9.99
C PRO A 118 -10.18 -1.23 9.09
N ALA A 119 -11.17 -0.84 8.27
CA ALA A 119 -11.82 -1.74 7.33
C ALA A 119 -10.82 -2.32 6.33
N THR A 120 -9.94 -1.49 5.78
CA THR A 120 -8.87 -1.95 4.89
C THR A 120 -7.86 -2.84 5.62
N ALA A 121 -7.43 -2.48 6.82
CA ALA A 121 -6.47 -3.26 7.59
C ALA A 121 -7.00 -4.67 7.86
N TYR A 122 -8.22 -4.80 8.37
CA TYR A 122 -8.83 -6.11 8.58
C TYR A 122 -8.99 -6.90 7.28
N LEU A 123 -9.44 -6.25 6.20
CA LEU A 123 -9.58 -6.91 4.90
C LEU A 123 -8.23 -7.41 4.38
N ALA A 124 -7.17 -6.60 4.45
CA ALA A 124 -5.84 -6.97 3.98
C ALA A 124 -5.25 -8.13 4.80
N TYR A 125 -5.37 -8.08 6.13
CA TYR A 125 -4.86 -9.13 7.02
C TYR A 125 -5.65 -10.44 6.87
N ALA A 126 -6.97 -10.35 6.70
CA ALA A 126 -7.81 -11.50 6.42
C ALA A 126 -7.44 -12.12 5.07
N LEU A 127 -7.47 -11.33 3.99
CA LEU A 127 -7.09 -11.82 2.66
C LEU A 127 -5.70 -12.44 2.66
N PHE A 128 -4.72 -11.81 3.32
CA PHE A 128 -3.38 -12.38 3.40
C PHE A 128 -3.37 -13.71 4.14
N GLY A 129 -3.92 -13.79 5.35
CA GLY A 129 -3.94 -15.03 6.14
C GLY A 129 -4.67 -16.17 5.43
N PHE A 130 -5.85 -15.89 4.86
CA PHE A 130 -6.64 -16.89 4.14
C PHE A 130 -5.95 -17.32 2.83
N THR A 131 -5.50 -16.37 2.00
CA THR A 131 -4.84 -16.73 0.72
C THR A 131 -3.53 -17.46 0.97
N MET A 132 -2.73 -17.07 1.97
CA MET A 132 -1.50 -17.77 2.33
C MET A 132 -1.76 -19.20 2.82
N THR A 133 -2.86 -19.42 3.55
CA THR A 133 -3.17 -20.74 4.11
C THR A 133 -3.81 -21.69 3.09
N TYR A 134 -4.69 -21.19 2.22
CA TYR A 134 -5.54 -22.04 1.39
C TYR A 134 -5.23 -21.99 -0.12
N ILE A 135 -4.53 -20.96 -0.60
CA ILE A 135 -4.31 -20.76 -2.04
C ILE A 135 -2.82 -20.83 -2.38
N MET A 136 -2.00 -20.04 -1.70
CA MET A 136 -0.59 -19.84 -2.03
C MET A 136 0.28 -21.08 -1.75
N LEU A 137 -0.25 -22.10 -1.06
CA LEU A 137 0.45 -23.37 -0.83
C LEU A 137 0.66 -24.17 -2.13
N TYR A 138 -0.19 -23.93 -3.14
CA TYR A 138 -0.13 -24.59 -4.44
C TYR A 138 0.75 -23.83 -5.45
N ILE A 139 1.31 -22.68 -5.07
CA ILE A 139 2.12 -21.83 -5.96
C ILE A 139 3.61 -22.02 -5.59
N PRO A 140 4.47 -22.54 -6.50
CA PRO A 140 5.85 -22.92 -6.18
C PRO A 140 6.69 -21.87 -5.44
N PRO A 141 6.76 -20.59 -5.87
CA PRO A 141 7.55 -19.58 -5.15
C PRO A 141 6.99 -19.27 -3.75
N MET A 142 5.70 -19.50 -3.50
CA MET A 142 5.04 -19.18 -2.23
C MET A 142 4.98 -20.36 -1.26
N LYS A 143 5.19 -21.59 -1.73
CA LYS A 143 4.98 -22.83 -0.97
C LYS A 143 5.69 -22.84 0.38
N HIS A 144 6.96 -22.44 0.42
CA HIS A 144 7.74 -22.40 1.66
C HIS A 144 7.17 -21.41 2.68
N CYS A 145 6.70 -20.25 2.22
CA CYS A 145 6.08 -19.24 3.08
C CYS A 145 4.70 -19.71 3.55
N ALA A 146 3.90 -20.26 2.64
CA ALA A 146 2.55 -20.73 2.88
C ALA A 146 2.50 -21.90 3.86
N HIS A 147 3.48 -22.81 3.82
CA HIS A 147 3.55 -23.95 4.73
C HIS A 147 3.56 -23.52 6.21
N TRP A 148 4.22 -22.41 6.54
CA TRP A 148 4.22 -21.85 7.89
C TRP A 148 2.81 -21.43 8.33
N TRP A 149 1.96 -20.95 7.41
CA TRP A 149 0.56 -20.61 7.69
C TRP A 149 -0.31 -21.86 7.84
N VAL A 150 -0.10 -22.88 6.98
CA VAL A 150 -0.83 -24.15 7.01
C VAL A 150 -0.65 -24.88 8.34
N ILE A 151 0.58 -24.99 8.87
CA ILE A 151 0.85 -25.68 10.15
C ILE A 151 0.00 -25.12 11.30
N GLY A 152 -0.20 -23.81 11.34
CA GLY A 152 -0.99 -23.17 12.40
C GLY A 152 -2.48 -23.10 12.12
N GLY A 153 -2.90 -23.33 10.87
CA GLY A 153 -4.29 -23.34 10.42
C GLY A 153 -5.09 -22.09 10.82
N LEU A 154 -6.40 -22.29 11.02
CA LEU A 154 -7.34 -21.22 11.37
C LEU A 154 -6.98 -20.46 12.67
N PRO A 155 -6.58 -21.12 13.78
CA PRO A 155 -6.20 -20.41 15.01
C PRO A 155 -5.09 -19.38 14.79
N LYS A 156 -4.11 -19.71 13.94
CA LYS A 156 -3.02 -18.80 13.60
C LYS A 156 -3.48 -17.61 12.76
N ILE A 157 -4.37 -17.84 11.79
CA ILE A 157 -5.00 -16.77 11.01
C ILE A 157 -5.74 -15.81 11.93
N LEU A 158 -6.60 -16.33 12.81
CA LEU A 158 -7.38 -15.52 13.74
C LEU A 158 -6.50 -14.74 14.71
N ASN A 159 -5.41 -15.34 15.20
CA ASN A 159 -4.43 -14.65 16.05
C ASN A 159 -3.69 -13.54 15.29
N TYR A 160 -3.32 -13.78 14.03
CA TYR A 160 -2.69 -12.77 13.18
C TYR A 160 -3.61 -11.58 12.89
N ILE A 161 -4.87 -11.85 12.52
CA ILE A 161 -5.88 -10.81 12.29
C ILE A 161 -6.19 -10.08 13.62
N GLY A 162 -6.37 -10.82 14.70
CA GLY A 162 -6.77 -10.29 16.00
C GLY A 162 -5.69 -9.47 16.70
N LYS A 163 -4.41 -9.80 16.54
CA LYS A 163 -3.32 -9.02 17.14
C LYS A 163 -2.76 -7.98 16.17
N SER A 164 -2.14 -8.43 15.08
CA SER A 164 -1.49 -7.54 14.12
C SER A 164 -2.51 -6.71 13.35
N GLY A 165 -3.62 -7.33 12.93
CA GLY A 165 -4.69 -6.61 12.23
C GLY A 165 -5.35 -5.55 13.11
N SER A 166 -5.59 -5.83 14.40
CA SER A 166 -6.12 -4.83 15.34
C SER A 166 -5.15 -3.68 15.58
N LEU A 167 -3.85 -3.95 15.74
CA LEU A 167 -2.83 -2.90 15.88
C LEU A 167 -2.77 -2.03 14.61
N ALA A 168 -2.79 -2.64 13.44
CA ALA A 168 -2.85 -1.92 12.17
C ALA A 168 -4.15 -1.13 12.02
N ALA A 169 -5.29 -1.69 12.46
CA ALA A 169 -6.58 -1.01 12.44
C ALA A 169 -6.55 0.25 13.30
N VAL A 170 -6.09 0.15 14.55
CA VAL A 170 -5.95 1.31 15.45
C VAL A 170 -4.98 2.34 14.88
N GLY A 171 -3.80 1.93 14.40
CA GLY A 171 -2.86 2.89 13.81
C GLY A 171 -3.45 3.57 12.57
N SER A 172 -4.22 2.85 11.76
CA SER A 172 -4.78 3.36 10.52
C SER A 172 -5.86 4.43 10.73
N THR A 173 -6.51 4.49 11.90
CA THR A 173 -7.44 5.59 12.22
C THR A 173 -6.73 6.94 12.27
N VAL A 174 -5.42 6.96 12.47
CA VAL A 174 -4.58 8.16 12.45
C VAL A 174 -3.92 8.32 11.09
N PHE A 175 -3.27 7.27 10.58
CA PHE A 175 -2.45 7.34 9.36
C PHE A 175 -3.26 7.59 8.08
N VAL A 176 -4.48 7.04 7.97
CA VAL A 176 -5.30 7.26 6.77
C VAL A 176 -5.80 8.70 6.69
N PRO A 177 -6.41 9.29 7.74
CA PRO A 177 -6.72 10.71 7.73
C PRO A 177 -5.50 11.61 7.53
N LEU A 178 -4.34 11.25 8.10
CA LEU A 178 -3.09 11.97 7.88
C LEU A 178 -2.68 11.96 6.41
N GLY A 179 -2.79 10.82 5.72
CA GLY A 179 -2.52 10.73 4.27
C GLY A 179 -3.44 11.63 3.45
N TYR A 180 -4.75 11.62 3.75
CA TYR A 180 -5.71 12.53 3.12
C TYR A 180 -5.41 14.00 3.43
N TRP A 181 -4.97 14.31 4.65
CA TRP A 181 -4.60 15.67 5.06
C TRP A 181 -3.34 16.13 4.31
N LEU A 182 -2.27 15.33 4.28
CA LEU A 182 -1.07 15.62 3.50
C LEU A 182 -1.38 15.85 2.02
N GLY A 183 -2.25 15.04 1.44
CA GLY A 183 -2.71 15.23 0.06
C GLY A 183 -3.50 16.53 -0.17
N SER A 184 -4.10 17.11 0.88
CA SER A 184 -4.76 18.41 0.81
C SER A 184 -3.81 19.60 1.01
N LEU A 185 -2.66 19.40 1.65
CA LEU A 185 -1.64 20.43 1.90
C LEU A 185 -0.77 20.76 0.69
N VAL A 186 -0.92 20.03 -0.40
CA VAL A 186 -0.25 20.33 -1.66
C VAL A 186 -1.28 21.03 -2.55
N PRO A 187 -1.66 22.30 -2.27
CA PRO A 187 -2.48 23.04 -3.21
C PRO A 187 -1.71 23.11 -4.52
N SER A 188 -2.41 22.78 -5.62
CA SER A 188 -1.97 22.80 -7.01
C SER A 188 -0.66 23.56 -7.21
N ILE A 189 0.48 22.88 -7.05
CA ILE A 189 1.77 23.49 -7.34
C ILE A 189 1.71 23.77 -8.83
N LYS A 190 1.53 25.04 -9.21
CA LYS A 190 1.66 25.53 -10.59
C LYS A 190 3.13 25.50 -11.02
N LEU A 191 3.88 24.46 -10.62
CA LEU A 191 5.19 24.20 -11.15
C LEU A 191 4.94 23.80 -12.60
N ARG A 192 5.56 24.54 -13.52
CA ARG A 192 5.46 24.33 -14.96
C ARG A 192 5.53 22.82 -15.24
N GLN A 193 4.38 22.24 -15.62
CA GLN A 193 4.08 20.80 -15.56
C GLN A 193 5.18 19.93 -16.17
N ARG A 194 5.89 20.46 -17.17
CA ARG A 194 7.04 19.82 -17.81
C ARG A 194 8.24 19.61 -16.89
N TRP A 195 8.62 20.61 -16.08
CA TRP A 195 9.76 20.51 -15.15
C TRP A 195 9.42 19.65 -13.94
N ALA A 196 8.18 19.72 -13.45
CA ALA A 196 7.70 18.83 -12.40
C ALA A 196 7.74 17.36 -12.85
N MET A 197 7.28 17.07 -14.07
CA MET A 197 7.34 15.72 -14.64
C MET A 197 8.78 15.25 -14.87
N MET A 198 9.67 16.11 -15.36
CA MET A 198 11.09 15.76 -15.52
C MET A 198 11.78 15.51 -14.18
N GLY A 199 11.56 16.37 -13.18
CA GLY A 199 12.10 16.19 -11.83
C GLY A 199 11.56 14.93 -11.17
N ALA A 200 10.25 14.69 -11.27
CA ALA A 200 9.63 13.46 -10.78
C ALA A 200 10.19 12.22 -11.48
N GLY A 201 10.40 12.27 -12.81
CA GLY A 201 11.02 11.18 -13.56
C GLY A 201 12.46 10.92 -13.14
N PHE A 202 13.24 11.97 -12.89
CA PHE A 202 14.61 11.85 -12.38
C PHE A 202 14.65 11.25 -10.97
N ILE A 203 13.79 11.73 -10.06
CA ILE A 203 13.67 11.17 -8.70
C ILE A 203 13.24 9.70 -8.78
N LEU A 204 12.27 9.36 -9.63
CA LEU A 204 11.84 7.99 -9.84
C LEU A 204 13.03 7.13 -10.30
N ALA A 205 13.72 7.53 -11.37
CA ALA A 205 14.88 6.80 -11.88
C ALA A 205 15.97 6.65 -10.80
N ALA A 206 16.27 7.71 -10.05
CA ALA A 206 17.23 7.69 -8.97
C ALA A 206 16.82 6.71 -7.86
N LEU A 207 15.55 6.72 -7.42
CA LEU A 207 15.04 5.79 -6.40
C LEU A 207 15.09 4.33 -6.85
N TRP A 208 14.85 4.07 -8.14
CA TRP A 208 14.96 2.75 -8.71
C TRP A 208 16.42 2.29 -8.81
N ILE A 209 17.33 3.14 -9.32
CA ILE A 209 18.76 2.84 -9.41
C ILE A 209 19.35 2.64 -8.01
N LEU A 210 19.10 3.56 -7.08
CA LEU A 210 19.52 3.42 -5.68
C LEU A 210 18.92 2.16 -5.05
N GLY A 211 17.66 1.85 -5.37
CA GLY A 211 17.01 0.61 -4.99
C GLY A 211 17.81 -0.62 -5.40
N PHE A 212 18.17 -0.72 -6.68
CA PHE A 212 18.96 -1.82 -7.21
C PHE A 212 20.38 -1.89 -6.63
N VAL A 213 21.01 -0.74 -6.36
CA VAL A 213 22.40 -0.68 -5.88
C VAL A 213 22.49 -0.97 -4.38
N ILE A 214 21.57 -0.43 -3.59
CA ILE A 214 21.58 -0.54 -2.11
C ILE A 214 20.96 -1.86 -1.67
N PHE A 215 19.98 -2.36 -2.41
CA PHE A 215 19.26 -3.59 -2.10
C PHE A 215 19.39 -4.59 -3.28
N PRO A 216 20.59 -5.16 -3.49
CA PRO A 216 20.80 -6.18 -4.51
C PRO A 216 19.99 -7.47 -4.24
#